data_AF-A0A4Q1ICL3-F1
#
_entry.id   AF-A0A4Q1ICL3-F1
#
_cell.length_a   1.000
_cell.length_b   1.000
_cell.length_c   1.000
_cell.angle_alpha   90.00
_cell.angle_beta   90.00
_cell.angle_gamma   90.00
#
_symmetry.space_group_name_H-M   'P 1'
#
loop_
_entity.id
_entity.type
_entity.pdbx_description
1 polymer ?
#
loop_
_entity_poly.entity_id
_entity_poly.type
_entity_poly.pdbx_seq_one_letter_code
_entity_poly.pdbx_strand_id
1 'polypeptide(L)'
;MLNAISFYDLDDCIKVFSNLEVNNESEVKKVIRYRILLNYLIMPKAFKEIFRNSLIYYLNVDNQDDFISIYESANPAFELPENPKDFFIWLWEEIYCNEDYLTIDLINYIEINDGSELDKMFPYVNFF
;
A
#
# COMPACT_ATOMS: atom_id res chain seq x y z
N MET A 1 3.16 -9.16 -6.51
CA MET A 1 3.58 -7.85 -5.96
C MET A 1 2.47 -6.84 -6.20
N LEU A 2 2.35 -5.81 -5.37
CA LEU A 2 1.19 -4.91 -5.22
C LEU A 2 0.86 -4.04 -6.47
N ASN A 3 0.42 -4.64 -7.58
CA ASN A 3 -0.07 -3.94 -8.77
C ASN A 3 -1.39 -3.17 -8.56
N ALA A 4 -1.94 -3.15 -7.34
CA ALA A 4 -3.15 -2.37 -7.02
C ALA A 4 -2.92 -0.85 -6.95
N ILE A 5 -1.66 -0.42 -7.04
CA ILE A 5 -1.25 0.98 -7.09
C ILE A 5 -0.90 1.35 -8.56
N SER A 6 -1.58 0.75 -9.54
CA SER A 6 -1.45 1.20 -10.94
C SER A 6 -2.14 2.56 -11.09
N PHE A 7 -1.35 3.61 -11.22
CA PHE A 7 -1.80 4.94 -11.60
C PHE A 7 -2.00 4.96 -13.13
N TYR A 8 -3.09 5.60 -13.60
CA TYR A 8 -3.28 5.97 -15.01
C TYR A 8 -2.04 6.71 -15.57
N ASP A 9 -1.95 6.82 -16.90
CA ASP A 9 -0.85 7.44 -17.68
C ASP A 9 -0.02 8.44 -16.85
N LEU A 10 1.22 8.02 -16.53
CA LEU A 10 2.06 8.61 -15.48
C LEU A 10 2.22 10.13 -15.66
N ASP A 11 2.32 10.58 -16.92
CA ASP A 11 2.52 11.97 -17.31
C ASP A 11 1.36 12.90 -16.93
N ASP A 12 0.13 12.39 -16.96
CA ASP A 12 -1.06 13.16 -16.58
C ASP A 12 -1.21 13.21 -15.06
N CYS A 13 -0.83 12.13 -14.36
CA CYS A 13 -0.87 12.09 -12.90
C CYS A 13 0.20 13.00 -12.28
N ILE A 14 1.43 13.02 -12.80
CA ILE A 14 2.51 13.89 -12.32
C ILE A 14 2.08 15.37 -12.36
N LYS A 15 1.41 15.80 -13.44
CA LYS A 15 0.92 17.17 -13.54
C LYS A 15 -0.14 17.50 -12.49
N VAL A 16 -1.08 16.58 -12.25
CA VAL A 16 -2.15 16.76 -11.26
C VAL A 16 -1.60 16.86 -9.84
N PHE A 17 -0.56 16.10 -9.50
CA PHE A 17 0.02 16.08 -8.15
C PHE A 17 1.29 16.92 -7.99
N SER A 18 1.69 17.68 -9.01
CA SER A 18 2.89 18.51 -9.01
C SER A 18 2.99 19.53 -7.86
N ASN A 19 1.84 19.95 -7.30
CA ASN A 19 1.77 20.87 -6.17
C ASN A 19 1.24 20.21 -4.89
N LEU A 20 1.20 18.87 -4.82
CA LEU A 20 0.75 18.15 -3.63
C LEU A 20 1.74 18.39 -2.48
N GLU A 21 1.26 18.83 -1.33
CA GLU A 21 2.09 18.93 -0.13
C GLU A 21 2.17 17.56 0.56
N VAL A 22 3.23 16.80 0.28
CA VAL A 22 3.36 15.38 0.71
C VAL A 22 3.43 15.20 2.23
N ASN A 23 3.83 16.22 2.98
CA ASN A 23 3.84 16.21 4.45
C ASN A 23 2.50 16.63 5.05
N ASN A 24 1.52 17.02 4.23
CA ASN A 24 0.19 17.41 4.67
C ASN A 24 -0.73 16.19 4.64
N GLU A 25 -0.91 15.57 5.81
CA GLU A 25 -1.80 14.41 6.01
C GLU A 25 -3.16 14.58 5.33
N SER A 26 -3.81 15.75 5.49
CA SER A 26 -5.14 15.96 4.93
C SER A 26 -5.15 15.97 3.41
N GLU A 27 -4.07 16.38 2.75
CA GLU A 27 -3.97 16.36 1.29
C GLU A 27 -3.68 14.95 0.79
N VAL A 28 -2.71 14.27 1.40
CA VAL A 28 -2.36 12.90 1.01
C VAL A 28 -3.53 11.94 1.24
N LYS A 29 -4.27 12.05 2.35
CA LYS A 29 -5.48 11.27 2.59
C LYS A 29 -6.56 11.48 1.53
N LYS A 30 -6.70 12.69 0.96
CA LYS A 30 -7.62 12.92 -0.17
C LYS A 30 -7.17 12.11 -1.39
N VAL A 31 -5.87 12.14 -1.70
CA VAL A 31 -5.32 11.36 -2.82
C VAL A 31 -5.56 9.87 -2.63
N ILE A 32 -5.25 9.35 -1.43
CA ILE A 32 -5.51 7.96 -1.05
C ILE A 32 -6.99 7.61 -1.26
N ARG A 33 -7.91 8.42 -0.74
CA ARG A 33 -9.36 8.18 -0.85
C ARG A 33 -9.85 8.17 -2.30
N TYR A 34 -9.41 9.13 -3.11
CA TYR A 34 -9.92 9.27 -4.48
C TYR A 34 -9.25 8.35 -5.49
N ARG A 35 -8.08 7.78 -5.18
CA ARG A 35 -7.29 7.01 -6.15
C ARG A 35 -7.01 5.59 -5.68
N ILE A 36 -6.58 5.42 -4.45
CA ILE A 36 -6.15 4.10 -3.94
C ILE A 36 -7.34 3.34 -3.38
N LEU A 37 -8.16 3.98 -2.53
CA LEU A 37 -9.31 3.32 -1.92
C LEU A 37 -10.32 2.82 -2.96
N LEU A 38 -10.63 3.62 -3.99
CA LEU A 38 -11.56 3.21 -5.04
C LEU A 38 -11.08 1.96 -5.79
N ASN A 39 -9.79 1.89 -6.12
CA ASN A 39 -9.20 0.72 -6.75
C ASN A 39 -9.17 -0.49 -5.79
N TYR A 40 -8.81 -0.26 -4.53
CA TYR A 40 -8.84 -1.30 -3.50
C TYR A 40 -10.23 -1.92 -3.34
N LEU A 41 -11.30 -1.10 -3.34
CA LEU A 41 -12.67 -1.56 -3.10
C LEU A 41 -13.16 -2.57 -4.15
N ILE A 42 -12.69 -2.49 -5.39
CA ILE A 42 -13.06 -3.42 -6.47
C ILE A 42 -12.20 -4.69 -6.51
N MET A 43 -11.15 -4.79 -5.69
CA MET A 43 -10.26 -5.95 -5.68
C MET A 43 -10.92 -7.20 -5.05
N PRO A 44 -10.51 -8.42 -5.46
CA PRO A 44 -10.96 -9.67 -4.86
C PRO A 44 -10.67 -9.75 -3.34
N LYS A 45 -11.49 -10.51 -2.61
CA LYS A 45 -11.33 -10.70 -1.15
C LYS A 45 -9.93 -11.24 -0.79
N ALA A 46 -9.42 -12.20 -1.55
CA ALA A 46 -8.09 -12.76 -1.35
C ALA A 46 -6.99 -11.69 -1.43
N PHE A 47 -7.08 -10.79 -2.41
CA PHE A 47 -6.15 -9.67 -2.53
C PHE A 47 -6.24 -8.75 -1.30
N LYS A 48 -7.44 -8.41 -0.86
CA LYS A 48 -7.66 -7.54 0.31
C LYS A 48 -7.09 -8.15 1.59
N GLU A 49 -7.21 -9.47 1.76
CA GLU A 49 -6.62 -10.19 2.91
C GLU A 49 -5.09 -10.14 2.88
N ILE A 50 -4.46 -10.43 1.73
CA ILE A 50 -3.01 -10.32 1.55
C ILE A 50 -2.55 -8.89 1.82
N PHE A 51 -3.19 -7.91 1.18
CA PHE A 51 -2.88 -6.49 1.34
C PHE A 51 -2.94 -6.05 2.80
N ARG A 52 -4.01 -6.43 3.51
CA ARG A 52 -4.18 -6.13 4.94
C ARG A 52 -3.03 -6.70 5.76
N ASN A 53 -2.73 -7.99 5.58
CA ASN A 53 -1.71 -8.68 6.37
C ASN A 53 -0.31 -8.14 6.08
N SER A 54 0.02 -7.86 4.81
CA SER A 54 1.28 -7.24 4.42
C SER A 54 1.42 -5.84 5.04
N LEU A 55 0.38 -5.02 4.98
CA LEU A 55 0.43 -3.66 5.53
C LEU A 55 0.61 -3.68 7.06
N ILE A 56 -0.07 -4.60 7.77
CA ILE A 56 0.16 -4.78 9.21
C ILE A 56 1.60 -5.19 9.49
N TYR A 57 2.13 -6.17 8.75
CA TYR A 57 3.52 -6.62 8.92
C TYR A 57 4.50 -5.45 8.80
N TYR A 58 4.46 -4.70 7.69
CA TYR A 58 5.38 -3.58 7.48
C TYR A 58 5.18 -2.45 8.50
N LEU A 59 3.97 -2.15 8.93
CA LEU A 59 3.74 -1.11 9.94
C LEU A 59 4.32 -1.46 11.33
N ASN A 60 4.51 -2.75 11.62
CA ASN A 60 5.03 -3.23 12.91
C ASN A 60 6.51 -3.65 12.86
N VAL A 61 7.08 -3.89 11.68
CA VAL A 61 8.52 -4.10 11.52
C VAL A 61 9.21 -2.74 11.39
N ASP A 62 10.26 -2.51 12.18
CA ASP A 62 10.97 -1.23 12.21
C ASP A 62 12.04 -1.19 11.11
N ASN A 63 11.62 -1.08 9.84
CA ASN A 63 12.51 -0.97 8.69
C ASN A 63 12.03 0.10 7.69
N GLN A 64 12.68 1.26 7.71
CA GLN A 64 12.31 2.41 6.85
C GLN A 64 12.59 2.16 5.36
N ASP A 65 13.64 1.40 5.04
CA ASP A 65 14.07 1.16 3.65
C ASP A 65 13.02 0.33 2.88
N ASP A 66 12.26 -0.51 3.58
CA ASP A 66 11.18 -1.31 2.98
C ASP A 66 10.04 -0.43 2.48
N PHE A 67 9.68 0.63 3.22
CA PHE A 67 8.60 1.54 2.82
C PHE A 67 8.89 2.25 1.50
N ILE A 68 10.13 2.73 1.32
CA ILE A 68 10.56 3.39 0.08
C ILE A 68 10.53 2.40 -1.07
N SER A 69 11.13 1.22 -0.89
CA SER A 69 11.19 0.21 -1.95
C SER A 69 9.80 -0.25 -2.41
N ILE A 70 8.88 -0.49 -1.46
CA ILE A 70 7.49 -0.85 -1.77
C ILE A 70 6.80 0.27 -2.54
N TYR A 71 6.96 1.51 -2.09
CA TYR A 71 6.35 2.67 -2.72
C TYR A 71 6.85 2.87 -4.16
N GLU A 72 8.15 2.83 -4.38
CA GLU A 72 8.77 3.00 -5.70
C GLU A 72 8.43 1.86 -6.66
N SER A 73 8.28 0.63 -6.15
CA SER A 73 7.90 -0.53 -6.98
C SER A 73 6.54 -0.36 -7.67
N ALA A 74 5.68 0.49 -7.12
CA ALA A 74 4.37 0.83 -7.67
C ALA A 74 4.40 1.97 -8.72
N ASN A 75 5.59 2.53 -9.01
CA ASN A 75 5.78 3.66 -9.91
C ASN A 75 4.82 4.84 -9.63
N PRO A 76 4.95 5.48 -8.46
CA PRO A 76 3.98 6.44 -7.95
C PRO A 76 4.08 7.79 -8.63
N ALA A 77 2.95 8.51 -8.65
CA ALA A 77 2.84 9.81 -9.33
C ALA A 77 3.20 11.03 -8.45
N PHE A 78 3.59 10.81 -7.19
CA PHE A 78 4.02 11.83 -6.24
C PHE A 78 5.05 11.23 -5.27
N GLU A 79 5.76 12.08 -4.53
CA GLU A 79 6.79 11.64 -3.58
C GLU A 79 6.18 11.19 -2.24
N LEU A 80 6.99 10.52 -1.41
CA LEU A 80 6.62 10.20 -0.04
C LEU A 80 6.75 11.43 0.88
N PRO A 81 6.05 11.46 2.03
CA PRO A 81 6.38 12.36 3.14
C PRO A 81 7.82 12.14 3.64
N GLU A 82 8.33 13.11 4.41
CA GLU A 82 9.67 13.06 5.04
C GLU A 82 9.89 11.78 5.86
N ASN A 83 8.83 11.27 6.51
CA ASN A 83 8.81 9.96 7.12
C ASN A 83 7.96 9.01 6.25
N PRO A 84 8.57 8.13 5.43
CA PRO A 84 7.86 7.20 4.54
C PRO A 84 6.73 6.44 5.22
N LYS A 85 6.91 6.04 6.47
CA LYS A 85 5.93 5.30 7.27
C LYS A 85 4.59 6.03 7.40
N ASP A 86 4.59 7.36 7.43
CA ASP A 86 3.38 8.17 7.59
C ASP A 86 2.39 7.94 6.44
N PHE A 87 2.88 7.79 5.21
CA PHE A 87 2.05 7.45 4.06
C PHE A 87 1.28 6.13 4.27
N PHE A 88 1.97 5.10 4.78
CA PHE A 88 1.39 3.78 4.99
C PHE A 88 0.40 3.76 6.18
N ILE A 89 0.64 4.59 7.19
CA ILE A 89 -0.32 4.82 8.28
C ILE A 89 -1.58 5.49 7.73
N TRP A 90 -1.44 6.57 6.97
CA TRP A 90 -2.59 7.26 6.39
C TRP A 90 -3.36 6.37 5.41
N LEU A 91 -2.65 5.50 4.69
CA LEU A 91 -3.26 4.48 3.81
C LEU A 91 -4.09 3.47 4.60
N TRP A 92 -3.56 2.99 5.73
CA TRP A 92 -4.29 2.11 6.64
C TRP A 92 -5.56 2.78 7.16
N GLU A 93 -5.45 4.01 7.65
CA GLU A 93 -6.57 4.75 8.23
C GLU A 93 -7.71 4.98 7.23
N GLU A 94 -7.40 5.29 5.97
CA GLU A 94 -8.40 5.48 4.93
C GLU A 94 -9.06 4.17 4.47
N ILE A 95 -8.32 3.05 4.48
CA ILE A 95 -8.86 1.74 4.04
C ILE A 95 -9.66 1.05 5.16
N TYR A 96 -9.14 1.04 6.39
CA TYR A 96 -9.66 0.24 7.50
C TYR A 96 -10.30 1.06 8.62
N CYS A 97 -10.49 2.38 8.43
CA CYS A 97 -11.31 3.28 9.25
C CYS A 97 -11.51 2.83 10.72
N ASN A 98 -10.62 3.27 11.62
CA ASN A 98 -10.63 2.96 13.06
C ASN A 98 -10.21 1.54 13.47
N GLU A 99 -9.70 0.71 12.57
CA GLU A 99 -8.97 -0.51 12.97
C GLU A 99 -7.57 -0.16 13.47
N ASP A 100 -7.10 -0.87 14.49
CA ASP A 100 -5.72 -0.76 14.98
C ASP A 100 -4.81 -1.70 14.18
N TYR A 101 -3.67 -1.17 13.71
CA TYR A 101 -2.64 -1.95 13.03
C TYR A 101 -1.61 -2.54 13.99
N LEU A 102 -1.55 -2.13 15.27
CA LEU A 102 -0.51 -2.51 16.24
C LEU A 102 -0.71 -3.89 16.89
N THR A 103 -1.62 -4.73 16.39
CA THR A 103 -2.18 -5.85 17.16
C THR A 103 -1.74 -7.25 16.74
N ILE A 104 -0.74 -7.42 15.86
CA ILE A 104 -0.32 -8.77 15.46
C ILE A 104 0.90 -9.24 16.27
N ASP A 105 0.73 -10.41 16.89
CA ASP A 105 1.81 -11.22 17.45
C ASP A 105 2.70 -11.73 16.30
N LEU A 106 3.64 -10.88 15.88
CA LEU A 106 4.58 -11.13 14.78
C LEU A 106 5.42 -12.39 14.98
N ILE A 107 5.42 -12.96 16.20
CA ILE A 107 6.14 -14.19 16.56
C ILE A 107 5.77 -15.37 15.66
N ASN A 108 4.54 -15.40 15.12
CA ASN A 108 4.08 -16.47 14.24
C ASN A 108 4.00 -16.08 12.75
N TYR A 109 4.50 -14.91 12.37
CA TYR A 109 4.46 -14.48 10.97
C TYR A 109 5.50 -15.24 10.13
N ILE A 110 5.04 -15.92 9.08
CA ILE A 110 5.91 -16.60 8.12
C ILE A 110 6.03 -15.70 6.90
N GLU A 111 7.21 -15.14 6.71
CA GLU A 111 7.54 -14.40 5.49
C GLU A 111 7.75 -15.40 4.35
N ILE A 112 6.95 -15.27 3.29
CA ILE A 112 7.06 -16.10 2.09
C ILE A 112 7.69 -15.25 0.99
N ASN A 113 8.99 -15.42 0.79
CA ASN A 113 9.76 -14.70 -0.23
C ASN A 113 9.72 -15.38 -1.62
N ASP A 114 8.99 -16.49 -1.76
CA ASP A 114 8.86 -17.24 -3.01
C ASP A 114 7.50 -16.97 -3.68
N GLY A 115 7.53 -16.31 -4.84
CA GLY A 115 6.33 -16.03 -5.65
C GLY A 115 5.57 -17.29 -6.07
N SER A 116 6.23 -18.44 -6.20
CA SER A 116 5.58 -19.70 -6.57
C SER A 116 4.69 -20.26 -5.47
N GLU A 117 4.94 -19.93 -4.21
CA GLU A 117 4.08 -20.29 -3.07
C GLU A 117 2.80 -19.44 -3.07
N LEU A 118 2.90 -18.16 -3.46
CA LEU A 118 1.73 -17.29 -3.65
C LEU A 118 0.81 -17.80 -4.76
N ASP A 119 1.38 -18.25 -5.88
CA ASP A 119 0.61 -18.85 -6.99
C ASP A 119 -0.10 -20.14 -6.57
N LYS A 120 0.50 -20.94 -5.68
CA LYS A 120 -0.16 -22.14 -5.12
C LYS A 120 -1.29 -21.79 -4.16
N MET A 121 -1.12 -20.75 -3.35
CA MET A 121 -2.15 -20.30 -2.40
C MET A 121 -3.31 -19.58 -3.10
N PHE A 122 -3.03 -18.88 -4.20
CA PHE A 122 -3.99 -18.07 -4.94
C PHE A 122 -3.95 -18.34 -6.46
N PRO A 123 -4.23 -19.59 -6.90
CA PRO A 123 -4.04 -20.02 -8.29
C PRO A 123 -4.95 -19.33 -9.31
N TYR A 124 -5.91 -18.52 -8.85
CA TYR A 124 -6.84 -17.78 -9.68
C TYR A 124 -6.65 -16.25 -9.62
N VAL A 125 -5.64 -15.78 -8.87
CA VAL A 125 -5.32 -14.35 -8.79
C VAL A 125 -4.11 -14.12 -9.69
N ASN A 126 -4.39 -13.64 -10.90
CA ASN A 126 -3.34 -13.21 -11.82
C ASN A 126 -2.74 -11.89 -11.32
N PHE A 127 -1.58 -11.97 -10.66
CA PHE A 127 -0.76 -10.82 -10.29
C PHE A 127 0.09 -10.40 -11.50
N PHE A 128 -0.56 -9.98 -12.61
CA PHE A 128 0.12 -9.41 -13.78
C PHE A 128 0.16 -7.90 -13.72
#